data_AF-A0AAD6UTN9-F1
#
_entry.id   AF-A0AAD6UTN9-F1
#
_cell.length_a   1.000
_cell.length_b   1.000
_cell.length_c   1.000
_cell.angle_alpha   90.00
_cell.angle_beta   90.00
_cell.angle_gamma   90.00
#
_symmetry.space_group_name_H-M   'P 1'
#
loop_
_entity.id
_entity.type
_entity.pdbx_description
1 polymer ?
#
loop_
_entity_poly.entity_id
_entity_poly.type
_entity_poly.pdbx_seq_one_letter_code
_entity_poly.pdbx_strand_id
1 'polypeptide(L)'
;IQVAAISSFILSLNQYASGDLVLPFGIWHFACESHIDVKRVYCRFGSIISDTTVRASVNPMTDTSIAGVQTDVRKATEENESDRFNLKIIDNVQEYSPVHKHGFGRDNQLKVGTACMAVRYENCKPGAFNADDHIARVIAQERQTMTVESIFSSIDRMHNHQILGY
;
A
#
# COMPACT_ATOMS: atom_id res chain seq x y z
N ILE A 1 -5.76 -9.41 25.82
CA ILE A 1 -6.10 -10.74 25.27
C ILE A 1 -7.59 -11.08 25.50
N GLN A 2 -8.12 -11.01 26.73
CA GLN A 2 -9.55 -11.31 27.00
C GLN A 2 -10.53 -10.34 26.32
N VAL A 3 -10.23 -9.04 26.25
CA VAL A 3 -11.09 -8.05 25.57
C VAL A 3 -11.19 -8.28 24.05
N ALA A 4 -10.09 -8.72 23.42
CA ALA A 4 -10.09 -9.06 21.99
C ALA A 4 -10.93 -10.32 21.72
N ALA A 5 -10.84 -11.33 22.60
CA ALA A 5 -11.65 -12.54 22.50
C ALA A 5 -13.16 -12.25 22.66
N ILE A 6 -13.55 -11.45 23.66
CA ILE A 6 -14.95 -11.05 23.88
C ILE A 6 -15.50 -10.25 22.68
N SER A 7 -14.71 -9.31 22.14
CA SER A 7 -15.08 -8.57 20.94
C SER A 7 -15.26 -9.48 19.72
N SER A 8 -14.36 -10.46 19.52
CA SER A 8 -14.50 -11.44 18.44
C SER A 8 -15.72 -12.35 18.59
N PHE A 9 -16.11 -12.70 19.83
CA PHE A 9 -17.32 -13.47 20.08
C PHE A 9 -18.59 -12.66 19.80
N ILE A 10 -18.62 -11.38 20.17
CA ILE A 10 -19.73 -10.46 19.86
C ILE A 10 -19.91 -10.31 18.34
N LEU A 11 -18.81 -10.22 17.58
CA LEU A 11 -18.86 -10.17 16.11
C LEU A 11 -19.30 -11.52 15.50
N SER A 12 -18.85 -12.65 16.04
CA SER A 12 -19.22 -14.00 15.56
C SER A 12 -20.70 -14.36 15.77
N LEU A 13 -21.39 -13.68 16.70
CA LEU A 13 -22.82 -13.89 16.96
C LEU A 13 -23.71 -12.94 16.16
N ASN A 14 -23.12 -11.94 15.49
CA ASN A 14 -23.83 -11.04 14.62
C ASN A 14 -23.73 -11.56 13.18
N GLN A 15 -24.85 -12.04 12.64
CA GLN A 15 -24.94 -12.58 11.28
C GLN A 15 -24.47 -11.60 10.19
N TYR A 16 -24.65 -10.30 10.40
CA TYR A 16 -24.20 -9.25 9.47
C TYR A 16 -22.69 -9.04 9.57
N ALA A 17 -22.14 -9.03 10.79
CA ALA A 17 -20.70 -8.88 11.00
C ALA A 17 -19.91 -10.13 10.55
N SER A 18 -20.49 -11.31 10.72
CA SER A 18 -19.87 -12.59 10.33
C SER A 18 -19.89 -12.83 8.81
N GLY A 19 -20.82 -12.21 8.07
CA GLY A 19 -20.79 -12.25 6.61
C GLY A 19 -19.73 -11.31 6.02
N ASP A 20 -19.71 -10.07 6.51
CA ASP A 20 -18.98 -8.99 5.84
C ASP A 20 -17.53 -8.82 6.31
N LEU A 21 -17.19 -9.19 7.55
CA LEU A 21 -15.85 -8.93 8.11
C LEU A 21 -14.84 -10.07 7.90
N VAL A 22 -15.33 -11.26 7.56
CA VAL A 22 -14.50 -12.48 7.48
C VAL A 22 -13.49 -12.43 6.34
N LEU A 23 -13.82 -11.74 5.24
CA LEU A 23 -12.88 -11.47 4.14
C LEU A 23 -11.84 -10.39 4.51
N PRO A 24 -12.22 -9.18 5.00
CA PRO A 24 -11.27 -8.18 5.50
C PRO A 24 -10.29 -8.72 6.55
N PHE A 25 -10.76 -9.52 7.51
CA PHE A 25 -9.86 -10.14 8.50
C PHE A 25 -8.93 -11.19 7.90
N GLY A 26 -9.40 -11.95 6.89
CA GLY A 26 -8.54 -12.85 6.13
C GLY A 26 -7.44 -12.09 5.39
N ILE A 27 -7.77 -10.98 4.74
CA ILE A 27 -6.81 -10.08 4.06
C ILE A 27 -5.82 -9.49 5.07
N TRP A 28 -6.29 -9.06 6.24
CA TRP A 28 -5.42 -8.54 7.30
C TRP A 28 -4.41 -9.59 7.79
N HIS A 29 -4.84 -10.83 8.05
CA HIS A 29 -3.94 -11.92 8.43
C HIS A 29 -2.94 -12.29 7.33
N PHE A 30 -3.34 -12.16 6.06
CA PHE A 30 -2.44 -12.31 4.92
C PHE A 30 -1.39 -11.20 4.89
N ALA A 31 -1.80 -9.94 5.04
CA ALA A 31 -0.91 -8.77 5.04
C ALA A 31 0.08 -8.76 6.23
N CYS A 32 -0.35 -9.25 7.40
CA CYS A 32 0.52 -9.38 8.57
C CYS A 32 1.38 -10.67 8.57
N GLU A 33 1.37 -11.44 7.48
CA GLU A 33 2.13 -12.70 7.36
C GLU A 33 1.91 -13.67 8.53
N SER A 34 0.66 -13.73 9.01
CA SER A 34 0.33 -14.58 10.16
C SER A 34 0.66 -16.05 9.87
N HIS A 35 1.04 -16.80 10.90
CA HIS A 35 1.37 -18.21 10.76
C HIS A 35 0.20 -19.01 10.16
N ILE A 36 0.49 -19.99 9.29
CA ILE A 36 -0.54 -20.75 8.57
C ILE A 36 -1.49 -21.48 9.53
N ASP A 37 -0.99 -21.98 10.65
CA ASP A 37 -1.82 -22.67 11.63
C ASP A 37 -2.78 -21.73 12.37
N VAL A 38 -2.36 -20.48 12.61
CA VAL A 38 -3.25 -19.45 13.16
C VAL A 38 -4.39 -19.22 12.18
N LYS A 39 -4.06 -18.98 10.89
CA LYS A 39 -5.08 -18.80 9.85
C LYS A 39 -6.04 -19.99 9.75
N ARG A 40 -5.53 -21.23 9.81
CA ARG A 40 -6.34 -22.45 9.79
C ARG A 40 -7.30 -22.56 10.97
N VAL A 41 -6.83 -22.24 12.18
CA VAL A 41 -7.66 -22.28 13.40
C VAL A 41 -8.75 -21.23 13.34
N TYR A 42 -8.42 -19.97 13.01
CA TYR A 42 -9.40 -18.89 12.89
C TYR A 42 -10.40 -19.14 11.74
N CYS A 43 -9.97 -19.78 10.66
CA CYS A 43 -10.86 -20.17 9.57
C CYS A 43 -11.87 -21.23 10.01
N ARG A 44 -11.44 -22.23 10.81
CA ARG A 44 -12.36 -23.22 11.39
C ARG A 44 -13.35 -22.63 12.40
N PHE A 45 -12.96 -21.56 13.09
CA PHE A 45 -13.86 -20.81 13.96
C PHE A 45 -14.82 -19.88 13.19
N GLY A 46 -14.72 -19.82 11.85
CA GLY A 46 -15.52 -18.92 11.04
C GLY A 46 -15.18 -17.44 11.22
N SER A 47 -14.05 -17.13 11.88
CA SER A 47 -13.63 -15.75 12.14
C SER A 47 -12.92 -15.11 10.93
N ILE A 48 -12.32 -15.93 10.07
CA ILE A 48 -11.66 -15.49 8.84
C ILE A 48 -11.95 -16.46 7.68
N ILE A 49 -11.82 -15.97 6.45
CA ILE A 49 -11.97 -16.82 5.26
C ILE A 49 -10.71 -17.65 5.01
N SER A 50 -10.82 -18.70 4.18
CA SER A 50 -9.69 -19.55 3.85
C SER A 50 -8.56 -18.76 3.15
N ASP A 51 -7.30 -19.10 3.43
CA ASP A 51 -6.13 -18.45 2.79
C ASP A 51 -6.20 -18.55 1.26
N THR A 52 -6.74 -19.65 0.73
CA THR A 52 -7.02 -19.82 -0.70
C THR A 52 -8.02 -18.78 -1.24
N THR A 53 -9.09 -18.50 -0.51
CA THR A 53 -10.07 -17.49 -0.93
C THR A 53 -9.50 -16.08 -0.80
N VAL A 54 -8.72 -15.79 0.25
CA VAL A 54 -8.02 -14.50 0.39
C VAL A 54 -7.11 -14.25 -0.81
N ARG A 55 -6.32 -15.25 -1.21
CA ARG A 55 -5.45 -15.13 -2.40
C ARG A 55 -6.27 -14.94 -3.68
N ALA A 56 -7.36 -15.69 -3.83
CA ALA A 56 -8.26 -15.54 -4.98
C ALA A 56 -8.89 -14.15 -5.06
N SER A 57 -9.14 -13.48 -3.94
CA SER A 57 -9.63 -12.09 -3.94
C SER A 57 -8.54 -11.05 -4.18
N VAL A 58 -7.33 -11.26 -3.64
CA VAL A 58 -6.23 -10.28 -3.73
C VAL A 58 -5.52 -10.33 -5.09
N ASN A 59 -5.42 -11.51 -5.71
CA ASN A 59 -4.71 -11.65 -6.99
C ASN A 59 -5.30 -10.77 -8.10
N PRO A 60 -6.62 -10.78 -8.38
CA PRO A 60 -7.19 -9.91 -9.42
C PRO A 60 -7.03 -8.41 -9.15
N MET A 61 -7.08 -8.01 -7.86
CA MET A 61 -6.85 -6.62 -7.46
C MET A 61 -5.40 -6.21 -7.77
N THR A 62 -4.46 -7.09 -7.46
CA THR A 62 -3.04 -6.91 -7.77
C THR A 62 -2.82 -6.86 -9.28
N ASP A 63 -3.39 -7.78 -10.04
CA ASP A 63 -3.26 -7.84 -11.50
C ASP A 63 -3.80 -6.56 -12.17
N THR A 64 -4.96 -6.08 -11.71
CA THR A 64 -5.56 -4.82 -12.19
C THR A 64 -4.67 -3.62 -11.87
N SER A 65 -4.14 -3.55 -10.64
CA SER A 65 -3.22 -2.49 -10.22
C SER A 65 -1.93 -2.51 -11.03
N ILE A 66 -1.34 -3.68 -11.27
CA ILE A 66 -0.12 -3.85 -12.06
C ILE A 66 -0.37 -3.43 -13.50
N ALA A 67 -1.48 -3.87 -14.12
CA ALA A 67 -1.82 -3.48 -15.49
C ALA A 67 -2.01 -1.96 -15.63
N GLY A 68 -2.62 -1.31 -14.64
CA GLY A 68 -2.73 0.14 -14.56
C GLY A 68 -1.36 0.81 -14.55
N VAL A 69 -0.48 0.43 -13.61
CA VAL A 69 0.88 0.98 -13.50
C VAL A 69 1.68 0.74 -14.78
N GLN A 70 1.61 -0.44 -15.38
CA GLN A 70 2.32 -0.75 -16.64
C GLN A 70 1.85 0.16 -17.80
N THR A 71 0.55 0.43 -17.87
CA THR A 71 -0.02 1.31 -18.90
C THR A 71 0.48 2.75 -18.69
N ASP A 72 0.49 3.24 -17.45
CA ASP A 72 0.94 4.60 -17.14
C ASP A 72 2.44 4.77 -17.34
N VAL A 73 3.24 3.77 -16.95
CA VAL A 73 4.68 3.73 -17.24
C VAL A 73 4.94 3.79 -18.74
N ARG A 74 4.18 3.04 -19.54
CA ARG A 74 4.33 3.04 -21.00
C ARG A 74 4.04 4.42 -21.58
N LYS A 75 2.90 5.03 -21.22
CA LYS A 75 2.52 6.38 -21.67
C LYS A 75 3.56 7.42 -21.29
N ALA A 76 4.00 7.42 -20.03
CA ALA A 76 5.03 8.34 -19.56
C ALA A 76 6.36 8.18 -20.32
N THR A 77 6.70 6.95 -20.71
CA THR A 77 7.91 6.67 -21.51
C THR A 77 7.75 7.17 -22.94
N GLU A 78 6.58 7.00 -23.57
CA GLU A 78 6.29 7.48 -24.92
C GLU A 78 6.29 9.02 -25.01
N GLU A 79 5.82 9.69 -23.96
CA GLU A 79 5.72 11.15 -23.89
C GLU A 79 7.04 11.83 -23.44
N ASN A 80 8.11 11.07 -23.16
CA ASN A 80 9.33 11.56 -22.49
C ASN A 80 9.05 12.27 -21.15
N GLU A 81 7.93 11.93 -20.51
CA GLU A 81 7.50 12.46 -19.22
C GLU A 81 7.73 11.44 -18.08
N SER A 82 8.82 10.66 -18.18
CA SER A 82 9.19 9.62 -17.21
C SER A 82 9.16 10.11 -15.75
N ASP A 83 9.53 11.37 -15.54
CA ASP A 83 9.62 12.01 -14.22
C ASP A 83 8.26 12.43 -13.64
N ARG A 84 7.20 12.52 -14.47
CA ARG A 84 5.88 13.02 -14.03
C ARG A 84 4.99 11.97 -13.40
N PHE A 85 5.12 10.72 -13.81
CA PHE A 85 4.11 9.70 -13.47
C PHE A 85 4.65 8.51 -12.67
N ASN A 86 5.97 8.30 -12.58
CA ASN A 86 6.53 7.11 -11.95
C ASN A 86 7.83 7.39 -11.21
N LEU A 87 7.76 7.62 -9.90
CA LEU A 87 8.98 7.53 -9.09
C LEU A 87 9.40 6.05 -9.07
N LYS A 88 10.57 5.77 -9.65
CA LYS A 88 11.21 4.46 -9.56
C LYS A 88 12.06 4.46 -8.29
N ILE A 89 11.48 3.98 -7.19
CA ILE A 89 12.21 3.78 -5.94
C ILE A 89 12.99 2.48 -6.09
N ILE A 90 14.31 2.58 -6.09
CA ILE A 90 15.18 1.42 -6.02
C ILE A 90 15.60 1.28 -4.57
N ASP A 91 15.27 0.14 -3.96
CA ASP A 91 15.67 -0.18 -2.61
C ASP A 91 16.43 -1.51 -2.57
N ASN A 92 17.36 -1.60 -1.64
CA ASN A 92 18.07 -2.82 -1.32
C ASN A 92 17.23 -3.61 -0.30
N VAL A 93 16.60 -4.69 -0.75
CA VAL A 93 15.79 -5.55 0.11
C VAL A 93 16.69 -6.59 0.76
N GLN A 94 16.68 -6.58 2.09
CA GLN A 94 17.37 -7.57 2.91
C GLN A 94 16.39 -8.16 3.91
N GLU A 95 16.13 -9.46 3.80
CA GLU A 95 15.19 -10.17 4.68
C GLU A 95 15.87 -11.43 5.25
N TYR A 96 15.84 -11.57 6.57
CA TYR A 96 16.21 -12.82 7.22
C TYR A 96 15.01 -13.78 7.19
N SER A 97 15.09 -14.78 6.31
CA SER A 97 14.04 -15.79 6.17
C SER A 97 14.41 -17.02 7.01
N PRO A 98 13.63 -17.39 8.03
CA PRO A 98 13.89 -18.58 8.82
C PRO A 98 13.55 -19.83 7.99
N VAL A 99 14.57 -20.60 7.59
CA VAL A 99 14.35 -21.85 6.86
C VAL A 99 14.27 -23.00 7.86
N HIS A 100 13.10 -23.62 7.95
CA HIS A 100 12.91 -24.80 8.78
C HIS A 100 13.47 -26.03 8.05
N LYS A 101 14.66 -26.50 8.45
CA LYS A 101 15.16 -27.82 8.05
C LYS A 101 14.55 -28.89 8.96
N HIS A 102 14.47 -30.13 8.47
CA HIS A 102 13.97 -31.31 9.21
C HIS A 102 14.94 -31.72 10.34
N GLY A 103 15.06 -30.90 11.40
CA GLY A 103 15.94 -31.08 12.56
C GLY A 103 15.79 -29.96 13.61
N PHE A 104 16.46 -30.07 14.76
CA PHE A 104 16.34 -29.12 15.89
C PHE A 104 16.99 -27.72 15.68
N GLY A 105 17.58 -27.47 14.51
CA GLY A 105 18.29 -26.22 14.21
C GLY A 105 17.49 -25.26 13.32
N ARG A 106 17.60 -23.95 13.57
CA ARG A 106 17.15 -22.89 12.66
C ARG A 106 18.36 -22.30 11.95
N ASP A 107 18.48 -22.53 10.65
CA ASP A 107 19.42 -21.78 9.81
C ASP A 107 18.67 -20.55 9.29
N ASN A 108 19.06 -19.37 9.74
CA ASN A 108 18.56 -18.12 9.18
C ASN A 108 19.25 -17.89 7.83
N GLN A 109 18.49 -17.79 6.75
CA GLN A 109 19.02 -17.42 5.45
C GLN A 109 18.77 -15.92 5.21
N LEU A 110 19.84 -15.15 5.04
CA LEU A 110 19.73 -13.78 4.57
C LEU A 110 19.41 -13.80 3.07
N LYS A 111 18.22 -13.36 2.70
CA LYS A 111 17.84 -13.08 1.32
C LYS A 111 18.20 -11.63 1.04
N VAL A 112 19.07 -11.42 0.05
CA VAL A 112 19.43 -10.09 -0.44
C VAL A 112 18.93 -9.92 -1.87
N GLY A 113 18.45 -8.74 -2.21
CA GLY A 113 18.01 -8.42 -3.56
C GLY A 113 17.81 -6.92 -3.74
N THR A 114 17.59 -6.51 -4.99
CA THR A 114 17.20 -5.14 -5.33
C THR A 114 15.74 -5.15 -5.71
N ALA A 115 14.91 -4.38 -4.99
CA ALA A 115 13.54 -4.11 -5.42
C ALA A 115 13.52 -2.77 -6.15
N CYS A 116 12.81 -2.74 -7.27
CA CYS A 116 12.44 -1.50 -7.94
C CYS A 116 10.92 -1.38 -7.86
N MET A 117 10.44 -0.32 -7.22
CA MET A 117 9.02 -0.02 -7.11
C MET A 117 8.72 1.20 -7.98
N ALA A 118 7.79 1.03 -8.92
CA ALA A 118 7.19 2.15 -9.63
C ALA A 118 6.01 2.68 -8.80
N VAL A 119 6.07 3.95 -8.41
CA VAL A 119 5.01 4.61 -7.67
C VAL A 119 4.28 5.57 -8.61
N ARG A 120 2.98 5.31 -8.81
CA ARG A 120 2.08 6.21 -9.52
C ARG A 120 1.66 7.35 -8.59
N TYR A 121 1.80 8.59 -9.04
CA TYR A 121 1.22 9.75 -8.36
C TYR A 121 -0.19 10.02 -8.88
N GLU A 122 -1.15 10.10 -7.96
CA GLU A 122 -2.52 10.53 -8.26
C GLU A 122 -2.69 12.00 -7.85
N ASN A 123 -3.49 12.74 -8.63
CA ASN A 123 -3.82 14.15 -8.35
C ASN A 123 -2.62 15.10 -8.22
N CYS A 124 -1.53 14.81 -8.94
CA CYS A 124 -0.34 15.67 -8.97
C CYS A 124 -0.35 16.57 -10.21
N LYS A 125 0.02 17.85 -10.06
CA LYS A 125 0.12 18.76 -11.20
C LYS A 125 1.27 18.33 -12.13
N PRO A 126 1.11 18.43 -13.46
CA PRO A 126 2.19 18.12 -14.38
C PRO A 126 3.43 18.97 -14.09
N GLY A 127 4.58 18.34 -13.89
CA GLY A 127 5.85 19.02 -13.59
C GLY A 127 6.07 19.37 -12.11
N ALA A 128 5.20 18.94 -11.19
CA ALA A 128 5.36 19.19 -9.76
C ALA A 128 6.67 18.66 -9.16
N PHE A 129 7.28 17.64 -9.78
CA PHE A 129 8.55 17.04 -9.38
C PHE A 129 9.72 17.41 -10.31
N ASN A 130 9.61 18.48 -11.09
CA ASN A 130 10.72 18.95 -11.91
C ASN A 130 11.85 19.50 -11.01
N ALA A 131 12.96 18.76 -10.94
CA ALA A 131 14.10 19.11 -10.12
C ALA A 131 14.77 20.42 -10.58
N ASP A 132 14.88 20.65 -11.89
CA ASP A 132 15.51 21.86 -12.44
C ASP A 132 14.70 23.12 -12.13
N ASP A 133 13.38 23.05 -12.29
CA ASP A 133 12.47 24.15 -11.88
C ASP A 133 12.61 24.39 -10.38
N HIS A 134 12.60 23.34 -9.55
CA HIS A 134 12.77 23.48 -8.11
C HIS A 134 14.10 24.16 -7.75
N ILE A 135 15.22 23.68 -8.31
CA ILE A 135 16.56 24.22 -8.06
C ILE A 135 16.65 25.67 -8.54
N ALA A 136 16.12 26.00 -9.72
CA ALA A 136 16.09 27.36 -10.25
C ALA A 136 15.37 28.33 -9.30
N ARG A 137 14.19 27.95 -8.78
CA ARG A 137 13.44 28.77 -7.83
C ARG A 137 14.14 28.93 -6.48
N VAL A 138 14.87 27.89 -6.04
CA VAL A 138 15.71 27.96 -4.83
C VAL A 138 16.86 28.95 -5.02
N ILE A 139 17.56 28.88 -6.16
CA ILE A 139 18.64 29.80 -6.51
C ILE A 139 18.11 31.24 -6.59
N ALA A 140 16.94 31.43 -7.20
CA ALA A 140 16.26 32.72 -7.30
C ALA A 140 15.66 33.22 -5.97
N GLN A 141 15.77 32.43 -4.89
CA GLN A 141 15.27 32.78 -3.55
C GLN A 141 13.77 33.10 -3.50
N GLU A 142 12.98 32.56 -4.43
CA GLU A 142 11.54 32.86 -4.56
C GLU A 142 10.72 32.46 -3.32
N ARG A 143 11.28 31.60 -2.47
CA ARG A 143 10.67 31.20 -1.19
C ARG A 143 10.84 32.22 -0.07
N GLN A 144 11.66 33.26 -0.23
CA GLN A 144 11.85 34.29 0.80
C GLN A 144 10.58 35.06 1.12
N THR A 145 9.69 35.23 0.14
CA THR A 145 8.43 35.97 0.28
C THR A 145 7.24 35.05 0.58
N MET A 146 7.45 33.75 0.70
CA MET A 146 6.40 32.77 0.89
C MET A 146 5.88 32.84 2.33
N THR A 147 4.63 33.28 2.51
CA THR A 147 3.97 33.35 3.82
C THR A 147 3.00 32.18 4.01
N VAL A 148 2.54 31.97 5.25
CA VAL A 148 1.53 30.96 5.57
C VAL A 148 0.24 31.20 4.77
N GLU A 149 -0.16 32.45 4.59
CA GLU A 149 -1.35 32.85 3.82
C GLU A 149 -1.19 32.48 2.35
N SER A 150 0.01 32.70 1.77
CA SER A 150 0.30 32.33 0.38
C SER A 150 0.16 30.82 0.17
N ILE A 151 0.66 30.00 1.11
CA ILE A 151 0.52 28.54 1.07
C ILE A 151 -0.95 28.15 1.23
N PHE A 152 -1.67 28.74 2.18
CA PHE A 152 -3.08 28.44 2.44
C PHE A 152 -4.00 28.83 1.26
N SER A 153 -3.58 29.83 0.48
CA SER A 153 -4.26 30.24 -0.76
C SER A 153 -3.98 29.32 -1.96
N SER A 154 -2.86 28.58 -1.93
CA SER A 154 -2.46 27.66 -3.01
C SER A 154 -3.23 26.33 -3.01
N ILE A 155 -3.94 26.04 -1.91
CA ILE A 155 -4.77 24.84 -1.75
C ILE A 155 -5.99 24.95 -2.69
N ASP A 156 -6.20 23.94 -3.52
CA ASP A 156 -7.39 23.85 -4.38
C ASP A 156 -8.65 23.56 -3.54
N ARG A 157 -9.32 24.63 -3.12
CA ARG A 157 -10.52 24.53 -2.29
C ARG A 157 -11.74 24.05 -3.05
N MET A 158 -11.84 24.33 -4.35
CA MET A 158 -12.97 23.84 -5.15
C MET A 158 -12.95 22.32 -5.23
N HIS A 159 -11.77 21.76 -5.47
CA HIS A 159 -11.61 20.30 -5.48
C HIS A 159 -11.93 19.69 -4.11
N ASN A 160 -11.43 20.28 -3.01
CA ASN A 160 -11.74 19.82 -1.67
C ASN A 160 -13.24 19.86 -1.34
N HIS A 161 -13.96 20.88 -1.80
CA HIS A 161 -15.40 21.02 -1.60
C HIS A 161 -16.17 19.93 -2.36
N GLN A 162 -15.79 19.67 -3.62
CA GLN A 162 -16.39 18.61 -4.43
C GLN A 162 -16.22 17.20 -3.85
N ILE A 163 -15.08 16.92 -3.21
CA ILE A 163 -14.83 15.61 -2.57
C ILE A 163 -15.56 15.48 -1.23
N LEU A 164 -15.61 16.54 -0.43
CA LEU A 164 -16.18 16.49 0.92
C LEU A 164 -17.70 16.64 0.97
N GLY A 165 -18.34 17.01 -0.15
CA GLY A 165 -19.80 16.97 -0.29
C GLY A 165 -20.56 18.00 0.55
N TYR A 166 -19.87 19.06 0.99
CA TYR A 166 -20.50 20.30 1.47
C TYR A 166 -20.27 21.37 0.44
#